data_AF-I0WQS1-F1
#
_entry.id   AF-I0WQS1-F1
#
_cell.length_a   1.000
_cell.length_b   1.000
_cell.length_c   1.000
_cell.angle_alpha   90.00
_cell.angle_beta   90.00
_cell.angle_gamma   90.00
#
_symmetry.space_group_name_H-M   'P 1'
#
loop_
_entity.id
_entity.type
_entity.pdbx_description
1 polymer ?
#
loop_
_entity_poly.entity_id
_entity_poly.type
_entity_poly.pdbx_seq_one_letter_code
_entity_poly.pdbx_strand_id
1 'polypeptide(L)' 'MGGIRQPAPAPRFGRTPAPVPRPAPRPGQDTDAILAQAGYDAAGIEQLRSAGAVE' A
#
# COMPACT_ATOMS: atom_id res chain seq x y z
N MET A 1 0.45 -15.19 -8.81
CA MET A 1 0.17 -14.17 -7.78
C MET A 1 -1.33 -14.22 -7.50
N GLY A 2 -1.77 -14.48 -6.26
CA GLY A 2 -3.21 -14.63 -5.94
C GLY A 2 -3.95 -15.70 -6.78
N GLY A 3 -3.24 -16.71 -7.30
CA GLY A 3 -3.77 -17.71 -8.23
C GLY A 3 -3.96 -17.24 -9.69
N ILE A 4 -3.88 -15.94 -9.97
CA ILE A 4 -4.15 -15.37 -11.30
C ILE A 4 -2.83 -15.11 -12.05
N ARG A 5 -2.80 -15.46 -13.34
CA ARG A 5 -1.67 -15.19 -14.24
C ARG A 5 -1.77 -13.75 -14.75
N GLN A 6 -0.76 -12.95 -14.46
CA GLN A 6 -0.65 -11.56 -14.93
C GLN A 6 0.56 -11.44 -15.88
N PRO A 7 0.49 -10.57 -16.90
CA PRO A 7 1.65 -10.28 -17.73
C PRO A 7 2.73 -9.64 -16.87
N ALA A 8 4.00 -9.93 -17.18
CA ALA A 8 5.10 -9.25 -16.53
C ALA A 8 5.17 -7.78 -16.99
N PRO A 9 5.70 -6.87 -16.14
CA PRO A 9 5.79 -5.44 -16.45
C PRO A 9 6.53 -5.16 -17.77
N ALA A 10 6.00 -4.19 -18.54
CA ALA A 10 6.58 -3.68 -19.78
C ALA A 10 6.70 -2.14 -19.72
N PRO A 11 7.70 -1.53 -20.40
CA PRO A 11 8.81 -2.12 -21.17
C PRO A 11 9.83 -2.86 -20.30
N ARG A 12 10.62 -3.78 -20.90
CA ARG A 12 11.67 -4.51 -20.17
C ARG A 12 12.98 -3.71 -20.16
N PHE A 13 13.12 -2.86 -19.16
CA PHE A 13 14.34 -2.07 -18.96
C PHE A 13 15.53 -2.99 -18.62
N GLY A 14 16.62 -2.89 -19.39
CA GLY A 14 17.81 -3.72 -19.19
C GLY A 14 18.67 -3.31 -17.99
N ARG A 15 18.77 -2.00 -17.68
CA ARG A 15 19.62 -1.49 -16.59
C ARG A 15 18.95 -1.53 -15.21
N THR A 16 17.66 -1.23 -15.16
CA THR A 16 16.87 -1.21 -13.92
C THR A 16 15.56 -1.96 -14.18
N PRO A 17 15.54 -3.28 -14.00
CA PRO A 17 14.33 -4.07 -14.17
C PRO A 17 13.23 -3.60 -13.23
N ALA A 18 11.98 -3.59 -13.70
CA ALA A 18 10.83 -3.35 -12.84
C ALA A 18 10.68 -4.49 -11.82
N PRO A 19 10.31 -4.19 -10.55
CA PRO A 19 10.07 -5.23 -9.57
C PRO A 19 8.85 -6.09 -9.95
N VAL A 20 8.80 -7.31 -9.41
CA VAL A 20 7.61 -8.16 -9.54
C VAL A 20 6.42 -7.47 -8.86
N PRO A 21 5.25 -7.35 -9.52
CA PRO A 21 4.08 -6.74 -8.91
C PRO A 21 3.66 -7.47 -7.62
N ARG A 22 3.30 -6.70 -6.60
CA ARG A 22 2.66 -7.24 -5.40
C ARG A 22 1.16 -7.44 -5.68
N PRO A 23 0.47 -8.36 -4.96
CA PRO A 23 -0.99 -8.42 -4.96
C PRO A 23 -1.60 -7.07 -4.61
N ALA A 24 -2.81 -6.81 -5.10
CA ALA A 24 -3.58 -5.64 -4.72
C ALA A 24 -3.77 -5.61 -3.19
N PRO A 25 -3.56 -4.46 -2.53
CA PRO A 25 -3.82 -4.34 -1.11
C PRO A 25 -5.33 -4.44 -0.84
N ARG A 26 -5.68 -4.85 0.37
CA ARG A 26 -7.06 -4.70 0.87
C ARG A 26 -7.35 -3.22 1.13
N PRO A 27 -8.62 -2.80 1.12
CA PRO A 27 -9.00 -1.50 1.67
C PRO A 27 -8.41 -1.33 3.08
N GLY A 28 -7.85 -0.16 3.37
CA GLY A 28 -7.25 0.17 4.67
C GLY A 28 -5.88 -0.47 4.97
N GLN A 29 -5.37 -1.38 4.14
CA GLN A 29 -4.17 -2.16 4.46
C GLN A 29 -2.92 -1.31 4.79
N ASP A 30 -2.78 -0.17 4.15
CA ASP A 30 -1.61 0.71 4.29
C ASP A 30 -1.95 2.03 5.05
N THR A 31 -3.15 2.16 5.66
CA THR A 31 -3.65 3.39 6.32
C THR A 31 -2.66 3.93 7.33
N ASP A 32 -2.29 3.12 8.33
CA ASP A 32 -1.43 3.56 9.44
C ASP A 32 -0.03 3.94 8.96
N ALA A 33 0.51 3.19 7.99
CA ALA A 33 1.82 3.46 7.41
C ALA A 33 1.85 4.81 6.70
N ILE A 34 0.80 5.14 5.94
CA ILE A 34 0.68 6.43 5.23
C ILE A 34 0.46 7.57 6.23
N LEU A 35 -0.40 7.39 7.25
CA LEU A 35 -0.64 8.42 8.26
C LEU A 35 0.62 8.72 9.07
N ALA A 36 1.39 7.70 9.44
CA ALA A 36 2.68 7.88 10.10
C ALA A 36 3.70 8.61 9.22
N GLN A 37 3.77 8.26 7.92
CA GLN A 37 4.62 8.98 6.95
C GLN A 37 4.19 10.44 6.76
N ALA A 38 2.90 10.73 6.90
CA ALA A 38 2.35 12.09 6.86
C ALA A 38 2.58 12.87 8.17
N GLY A 39 3.15 12.26 9.21
CA GLY A 39 3.52 12.91 10.46
C GLY A 39 2.51 12.76 11.60
N TYR A 40 1.49 11.91 11.46
CA TYR A 40 0.63 11.55 12.58
C TYR A 40 1.35 10.60 13.54
N ASP A 41 1.19 10.84 14.83
CA ASP A 41 1.60 9.88 15.85
C ASP A 41 0.49 8.84 16.10
N ALA A 42 0.79 7.83 16.92
CA ALA A 42 -0.16 6.76 17.21
C ALA A 42 -1.47 7.29 17.84
N ALA A 43 -1.39 8.33 18.68
CA ALA A 43 -2.55 8.92 19.31
C ALA A 43 -3.45 9.65 18.31
N GLY A 44 -2.88 10.34 17.33
CA GLY A 44 -3.61 10.98 16.24
C GLY A 44 -4.30 9.98 15.32
N ILE A 45 -3.64 8.87 15.01
CA ILE A 45 -4.22 7.79 14.19
C ILE A 45 -5.43 7.16 14.92
N GLU A 46 -5.31 6.88 16.21
CA GLU A 46 -6.42 6.33 17.01
C GLU A 46 -7.62 7.28 17.12
N GLN A 47 -7.38 8.59 17.16
CA GLN A 47 -8.46 9.57 17.12
C GLN A 47 -9.22 9.53 15.80
N LEU A 48 -8.53 9.40 14.67
CA LEU A 48 -9.16 9.27 13.35
C LEU A 48 -9.98 7.98 13.24
N ARG A 49 -9.47 6.87 13.78
CA ARG A 49 -10.19 5.58 13.85
C ARG A 49 -11.44 5.71 14.72
N SER A 50 -11.31 6.31 15.90
CA SER A 50 -12.42 6.52 16.85
C SER A 50 -13.51 7.44 16.27
N ALA A 51 -13.12 8.39 15.43
CA ALA A 51 -14.05 9.27 14.71
C ALA A 51 -14.70 8.62 13.48
N GLY A 52 -14.30 7.40 13.10
CA GLY A 52 -14.77 6.71 11.89
C GLY A 52 -14.28 7.36 10.58
N ALA A 53 -13.22 8.18 10.65
CA ALA A 53 -12.65 8.86 9.48
C ALA A 53 -11.76 7.93 8.65
N VAL A 54 -11.19 6.90 9.27
CA VAL A 54 -10.30 5.90 8.65
C VAL A 54 -10.57 4.50 9.21
N GLU A 55 -10.22 3.48 8.43
CA GLU A 55 -10.25 2.05 8.81
C GLU A 55 -8.86 1.41 8.61
#